data_AF-A0A1H0NJU1-F1
#
_entry.id   AF-A0A1H0NJU1-F1
#
_cell.length_a   1.000
_cell.length_b   1.000
_cell.length_c   1.000
_cell.angle_alpha   90.00
_cell.angle_beta   90.00
_cell.angle_gamma   90.00
#
_symmetry.space_group_name_H-M   'P 1'
#
loop_
_entity.id
_entity.type
_entity.pdbx_description
1 polymer ?
#
loop_
_entity_poly.entity_id
_entity_poly.type
_entity_poly.pdbx_seq_one_letter_code
_entity_poly.pdbx_strand_id
1 'polypeptide(L)'
;MTMDRFAKPTHWIGGLSRRQMIGTSIALCAVLFISVNIFAARALDGWRADVTETQVWTLSQGTETLLSDLAEPLHLRLYLSDGLTEAAPQLASYADRVRGMLQSYADQADGQITLEVIDPEPFSDEEDRAVGFGINRIALAGAPEPMFFGLAATNSTDGRATIPVFSPDREAWLEYDLTRLVAELGQPEKPKVALLDGIGLSGNPMMGGAEQQSLAMLRELYDVEILSGDVNSFPEGTEVVAVVHPQGLTEPTLYALDQWVMGGGALMAFVDPHAETQMGPQGMPAPDAASDFAALFEGWGVGFDATQAVADPTYALATNRRVQGRDVNVGNPAWLRLDASALDQDSPALARLSAMVMTTAGSFATGEDGPTLTPLATVSDAAVLASATDASNRFGDPRDLLTSGEAVDAAPVVIARLSGAVSSAFPDGKPESSEWEAEHIASTEVANVLLSGDADMLMDRNWIQQRSIFGAQIPQAFANNGDFFLNAVEQMAGGAALADLRGRAVDWRPLTRIEAMERAAEAEYRATEQALLERIAETEAALRDLAPQDSDGNGLFSAEMVAEAENLRADLLAARAELRQVQYDLRSDVEALQASVTTLNVGLVPFLAAVIALFFALRRPKRTVPTRVAA
;
A
#
# COMPACT_ATOMS: atom_id res chain seq x y z
N MET A 1 -35.52 -58.69 53.62
CA MET A 1 -34.73 -59.82 53.05
C MET A 1 -33.73 -59.21 52.08
N THR A 2 -32.48 -59.08 52.55
CA THR A 2 -31.20 -58.84 51.82
C THR A 2 -31.12 -57.71 50.78
N MET A 3 -30.71 -56.52 51.25
CA MET A 3 -29.97 -55.50 50.49
C MET A 3 -28.52 -55.97 50.35
N ASP A 4 -28.15 -56.64 49.25
CA ASP A 4 -26.73 -57.03 49.03
C ASP A 4 -26.36 -57.21 47.55
N ARG A 5 -26.57 -56.18 46.71
CA ARG A 5 -26.15 -56.21 45.30
C ARG A 5 -25.38 -55.01 44.76
N PHE A 6 -25.09 -53.99 45.57
CA PHE A 6 -24.33 -52.81 45.12
C PHE A 6 -22.90 -52.67 45.68
N ALA A 7 -22.40 -53.66 46.43
CA ALA A 7 -21.06 -53.63 47.04
C ALA A 7 -19.94 -54.23 46.14
N LYS A 8 -20.02 -54.12 44.80
CA LYS A 8 -19.08 -54.81 43.89
C LYS A 8 -18.36 -53.99 42.79
N PRO A 9 -18.10 -52.67 42.92
CA PRO A 9 -16.99 -52.05 42.20
C PRO A 9 -15.75 -51.78 43.08
N THR A 10 -15.89 -51.76 44.41
CA THR A 10 -14.81 -51.34 45.32
C THR A 10 -13.77 -52.41 45.65
N HIS A 11 -14.08 -53.69 45.43
CA HIS A 11 -13.17 -54.80 45.74
C HIS A 11 -12.01 -54.98 44.75
N TRP A 12 -12.08 -54.39 43.54
CA TRP A 12 -11.01 -54.50 42.54
C TRP A 12 -9.86 -53.50 42.77
N ILE A 13 -10.16 -52.37 43.43
CA ILE A 13 -9.16 -51.32 43.72
C ILE A 13 -8.35 -51.64 44.99
N GLY A 14 -8.93 -52.39 45.94
CA GLY A 14 -8.28 -52.73 47.22
C GLY A 14 -7.13 -53.73 47.14
N GLY A 15 -6.94 -54.42 46.00
CA GLY A 15 -5.89 -55.44 45.80
C GLY A 15 -4.73 -55.00 44.90
N LEU A 16 -4.79 -53.80 44.32
CA LEU A 16 -3.74 -53.31 43.43
C LEU A 16 -2.55 -52.80 44.25
N SER A 17 -1.34 -53.27 43.93
CA SER A 17 -0.12 -52.69 44.48
C SER A 17 -0.04 -51.21 44.13
N ARG A 18 0.66 -50.41 44.94
CA ARG A 18 0.83 -48.96 44.69
C ARG A 18 1.31 -48.66 43.26
N ARG A 19 2.16 -49.52 42.69
CA ARG A 19 2.65 -49.42 41.30
C ARG A 19 1.55 -49.71 40.28
N GLN A 20 0.72 -50.72 40.51
CA GLN A 20 -0.41 -51.03 39.61
C GLN A 20 -1.47 -49.93 39.66
N MET A 21 -1.79 -49.39 40.84
CA MET A 21 -2.69 -48.23 40.95
C MET A 21 -2.17 -47.02 40.17
N ILE A 22 -0.87 -46.72 40.29
CA ILE A 22 -0.23 -45.64 39.52
C ILE A 22 -0.33 -45.94 38.01
N GLY A 23 -0.01 -47.15 37.58
CA GLY A 23 -0.09 -47.57 36.18
C GLY A 23 -1.50 -47.47 35.59
N THR A 24 -2.53 -47.97 36.28
CA THR A 24 -3.93 -47.84 35.85
C THR A 24 -4.41 -46.39 35.83
N SER A 25 -3.97 -45.56 36.78
CA SER A 25 -4.33 -44.14 36.78
C SER A 25 -3.68 -43.40 35.62
N ILE A 26 -2.42 -43.69 35.30
CA ILE A 26 -1.74 -43.09 34.12
C ILE A 26 -2.45 -43.52 32.84
N ALA A 27 -2.78 -44.81 32.70
CA ALA A 27 -3.50 -45.31 31.53
C ALA A 27 -4.89 -44.67 31.37
N LEU A 28 -5.65 -44.55 32.47
CA LEU A 28 -6.96 -43.88 32.45
C LEU A 28 -6.84 -42.38 32.14
N CYS A 29 -5.82 -41.69 32.65
CA CYS A 29 -5.55 -40.29 32.30
C CYS A 29 -5.19 -40.15 30.81
N ALA A 30 -4.40 -41.07 30.25
CA ALA A 30 -4.06 -41.04 28.83
C ALA A 30 -5.30 -41.27 27.94
N VAL A 31 -6.14 -42.25 28.29
CA VAL A 31 -7.41 -42.50 27.58
C VAL A 31 -8.35 -41.31 27.70
N LEU A 32 -8.47 -40.71 28.90
CA LEU A 32 -9.28 -39.52 29.11
C LEU A 32 -8.75 -38.34 28.30
N PHE A 33 -7.44 -38.12 28.29
CA PHE A 33 -6.79 -37.06 27.52
C PHE A 33 -7.07 -37.20 26.02
N ILE A 34 -6.91 -38.40 25.46
CA ILE A 34 -7.22 -38.68 24.05
C ILE A 34 -8.71 -38.46 23.78
N SER A 35 -9.58 -38.97 24.64
CA SER A 35 -11.04 -38.87 24.46
C SER A 35 -11.52 -37.41 24.54
N VAL A 36 -10.98 -36.63 25.48
CA VAL A 36 -11.28 -35.19 25.61
C VAL A 36 -10.76 -34.43 24.41
N ASN A 37 -9.57 -34.72 23.90
CA ASN A 37 -9.04 -34.07 22.69
C ASN A 37 -9.89 -34.39 21.46
N ILE A 38 -10.29 -35.66 21.26
CA ILE A 38 -11.15 -36.05 20.13
C ILE A 38 -12.53 -35.38 20.24
N PHE A 39 -13.11 -35.36 21.45
CA PHE A 39 -14.40 -34.71 21.68
C PHE A 39 -14.30 -33.19 21.47
N ALA A 40 -13.26 -32.54 22.00
CA ALA A 40 -13.02 -31.12 21.82
C ALA A 40 -12.81 -30.78 20.34
N ALA A 41 -12.02 -31.57 19.61
CA ALA A 41 -11.79 -31.37 18.18
C ALA A 41 -13.09 -31.43 17.36
N ARG A 42 -14.04 -32.31 17.73
CA ARG A 42 -15.33 -32.45 17.03
C ARG A 42 -16.40 -31.47 17.49
N ALA A 43 -16.44 -31.15 18.78
CA ALA A 43 -17.49 -30.31 19.37
C ALA A 43 -17.18 -28.81 19.24
N LEU A 44 -15.91 -28.46 19.05
CA LEU A 44 -15.43 -27.09 18.84
C LEU A 44 -14.98 -26.87 17.39
N ASP A 45 -15.29 -27.78 16.48
CA ASP A 45 -15.05 -27.61 15.05
C ASP A 45 -15.87 -26.39 14.58
N GLY A 46 -15.17 -25.33 14.14
CA GLY A 46 -15.76 -24.03 13.80
C GLY A 46 -15.81 -22.99 14.94
N TRP A 47 -15.54 -23.38 16.20
CA TRP A 47 -15.48 -22.42 17.31
C TRP A 47 -14.06 -21.84 17.43
N ARG A 48 -13.82 -20.70 16.80
CA ARG A 48 -12.58 -19.93 16.92
C ARG A 48 -12.85 -18.63 17.68
N ALA A 49 -12.15 -18.44 18.78
CA ALA A 49 -12.13 -17.16 19.48
C ALA A 49 -10.88 -16.41 19.02
N ASP A 50 -11.08 -15.34 18.27
CA ASP A 50 -9.99 -14.43 17.93
C ASP A 50 -9.71 -13.51 19.12
N VAL A 51 -8.61 -13.79 19.80
CA VAL A 51 -8.11 -13.03 20.95
C VAL A 51 -6.99 -12.06 20.55
N THR A 52 -6.75 -11.87 19.25
CA THR A 52 -5.85 -10.83 18.77
C THR A 52 -6.48 -9.45 18.99
N GLU A 53 -5.65 -8.46 19.30
CA GLU A 53 -6.10 -7.09 19.62
C GLU A 53 -6.96 -6.48 18.50
N THR A 54 -6.70 -6.85 17.25
CA THR A 54 -7.37 -6.33 16.05
C THR A 54 -8.26 -7.34 15.32
N GLN A 55 -8.55 -8.50 15.93
CA GLN A 55 -9.36 -9.56 15.32
C GLN A 55 -8.91 -9.99 13.91
N VAL A 56 -7.60 -10.19 13.71
CA VAL A 56 -6.98 -10.46 12.38
C VAL A 56 -7.39 -11.78 11.72
N TRP A 57 -8.15 -12.63 12.41
CA TRP A 57 -8.69 -13.91 11.96
C TRP A 57 -10.22 -13.88 11.81
N THR A 58 -10.85 -12.72 11.99
CA THR A 58 -12.30 -12.50 11.81
C THR A 58 -12.53 -11.63 10.58
N LEU A 59 -13.43 -12.04 9.69
CA LEU A 59 -13.77 -11.26 8.50
C LEU A 59 -14.43 -9.93 8.88
N SER A 60 -14.27 -8.93 8.02
CA SER A 60 -15.02 -7.70 8.12
C SER A 60 -16.48 -7.90 7.74
N GLN A 61 -17.35 -7.03 8.24
CA GLN A 61 -18.76 -7.05 7.89
C GLN A 61 -18.98 -6.80 6.39
N GLY A 62 -18.13 -5.96 5.77
CA GLY A 62 -18.14 -5.70 4.33
C GLY A 62 -17.79 -6.94 3.52
N THR A 63 -16.74 -7.67 3.92
CA THR A 63 -16.37 -8.95 3.30
C THR A 63 -17.46 -10.00 3.50
N GLU A 64 -18.00 -10.16 4.70
CA GLU A 64 -19.10 -11.10 4.96
C GLU A 64 -20.31 -10.83 4.05
N THR A 65 -20.68 -9.56 3.88
CA THR A 65 -21.79 -9.14 3.02
C THR A 65 -21.47 -9.46 1.56
N LEU A 66 -20.29 -9.06 1.06
CA LEU A 66 -19.87 -9.35 -0.31
C LEU A 66 -19.88 -10.86 -0.61
N LEU A 67 -19.31 -11.67 0.30
CA LEU A 67 -19.24 -13.12 0.13
C LEU A 67 -20.61 -13.79 0.15
N SER A 68 -21.55 -13.25 0.94
CA SER A 68 -22.92 -13.76 1.01
C SER A 68 -23.74 -13.38 -0.23
N ASP A 69 -23.41 -12.26 -0.87
CA ASP A 69 -24.11 -11.72 -2.05
C ASP A 69 -23.51 -12.19 -3.39
N LEU A 70 -22.57 -13.14 -3.37
CA LEU A 70 -21.94 -13.66 -4.60
C LEU A 70 -22.97 -14.30 -5.54
N ALA A 71 -23.10 -13.72 -6.73
CA ALA A 71 -24.03 -14.19 -7.76
C ALA A 71 -23.50 -15.40 -8.56
N GLU A 72 -22.17 -15.54 -8.67
CA GLU A 72 -21.50 -16.61 -9.42
C GLU A 72 -20.49 -17.37 -8.57
N PRO A 73 -20.30 -18.68 -8.84
CA PRO A 73 -19.31 -19.47 -8.14
C PRO A 73 -17.89 -19.12 -8.60
N LEU A 74 -16.97 -19.06 -7.65
CA LEU A 74 -15.55 -18.78 -7.84
C LEU A 74 -14.69 -19.99 -7.48
N HIS A 75 -13.65 -20.24 -8.27
CA HIS A 75 -12.62 -21.24 -8.01
C HIS A 75 -11.29 -20.56 -7.66
N LEU A 76 -10.88 -20.69 -6.40
CA LEU A 76 -9.63 -20.16 -5.87
C LEU A 76 -8.58 -21.26 -5.84
N ARG A 77 -7.46 -21.08 -6.54
CA ARG A 77 -6.33 -22.01 -6.63
C ARG A 77 -5.11 -21.39 -5.97
N LEU A 78 -4.83 -21.81 -4.74
CA LEU A 78 -3.64 -21.41 -4.00
C LEU A 78 -2.47 -22.31 -4.43
N TYR A 79 -1.51 -21.74 -5.15
CA TYR A 79 -0.26 -22.41 -5.47
C TYR A 79 0.72 -22.17 -4.33
N LEU A 80 1.07 -23.23 -3.62
CA LEU A 80 1.95 -23.18 -2.45
C LEU A 80 2.87 -24.41 -2.48
N SER A 81 4.16 -24.18 -2.69
CA SER A 81 5.15 -25.26 -2.67
C SER A 81 5.37 -25.81 -1.26
N ASP A 82 5.35 -27.13 -1.08
CA ASP A 82 5.52 -27.76 0.24
C ASP A 82 6.87 -27.42 0.90
N GLY A 83 7.92 -27.28 0.09
CA GLY A 83 9.27 -26.91 0.54
C GLY A 83 9.43 -25.46 0.99
N LEU A 84 8.44 -24.59 0.80
CA LEU A 84 8.53 -23.15 1.11
C LEU A 84 8.77 -22.91 2.61
N THR A 85 8.08 -23.67 3.45
CA THR A 85 8.16 -23.58 4.91
C THR A 85 9.55 -23.96 5.44
N GLU A 86 10.22 -24.91 4.79
CA GLU A 86 11.58 -25.35 5.15
C GLU A 86 12.64 -24.38 4.63
N ALA A 87 12.47 -23.87 3.40
CA ALA A 87 13.43 -22.97 2.76
C ALA A 87 13.36 -21.52 3.29
N ALA A 88 12.19 -21.08 3.73
CA ALA A 88 11.97 -19.76 4.30
C ALA A 88 11.01 -19.82 5.50
N PRO A 89 11.51 -20.15 6.72
CA PRO A 89 10.69 -20.23 7.92
C PRO A 89 9.91 -18.95 8.23
N GLN A 90 10.39 -17.78 7.82
CA GLN A 90 9.64 -16.53 7.96
C GLN A 90 8.38 -16.44 7.07
N LEU A 91 8.33 -17.19 5.96
CA LEU A 91 7.15 -17.27 5.09
C LEU A 91 6.14 -18.31 5.56
N ALA A 92 6.56 -19.27 6.40
CA ALA A 92 5.71 -20.34 6.92
C ALA A 92 4.44 -19.81 7.61
N SER A 93 4.62 -18.89 8.57
CA SER A 93 3.51 -18.30 9.32
C SER A 93 2.57 -17.51 8.42
N TYR A 94 3.12 -16.84 7.40
CA TYR A 94 2.33 -16.07 6.46
C TYR A 94 1.56 -16.98 5.49
N ALA A 95 2.16 -18.07 5.01
CA ALA A 95 1.49 -19.08 4.20
C ALA A 95 0.31 -19.73 4.94
N ASP A 96 0.50 -20.07 6.22
CA ASP A 96 -0.58 -20.57 7.08
C ASP A 96 -1.71 -19.52 7.23
N ARG A 97 -1.35 -18.24 7.34
CA ARG A 97 -2.32 -17.14 7.40
C ARG A 97 -3.11 -16.99 6.11
N VAL A 98 -2.44 -16.99 4.95
CA VAL A 98 -3.07 -16.94 3.63
C VAL A 98 -4.04 -18.10 3.45
N ARG A 99 -3.60 -19.32 3.73
CA ARG A 99 -4.45 -20.52 3.64
C ARG A 99 -5.66 -20.43 4.59
N GLY A 100 -5.43 -19.97 5.82
CA GLY A 100 -6.48 -19.77 6.81
C GLY A 100 -7.53 -18.74 6.36
N MET A 101 -7.09 -17.60 5.82
CA MET A 101 -7.98 -16.55 5.33
C MET A 101 -8.81 -17.02 4.13
N LEU A 102 -8.19 -17.67 3.15
CA LEU A 102 -8.90 -18.25 2.00
C LEU A 102 -9.93 -19.30 2.40
N GLN A 103 -9.62 -20.10 3.43
CA GLN A 103 -10.59 -21.05 3.99
C GLN A 103 -11.77 -20.32 4.63
N SER A 104 -11.55 -19.24 5.40
CA SER A 104 -12.63 -18.42 5.95
C SER A 104 -13.53 -17.84 4.86
N TYR A 105 -12.97 -17.44 3.71
CA TYR A 105 -13.75 -16.97 2.56
C TYR A 105 -14.63 -18.08 1.99
N ALA A 106 -14.05 -19.27 1.80
CA ALA A 106 -14.79 -20.45 1.32
C ALA A 106 -15.91 -20.86 2.28
N ASP A 107 -15.65 -20.83 3.58
CA ASP A 107 -16.63 -21.18 4.62
C ASP A 107 -17.78 -20.16 4.71
N GLN A 108 -17.50 -18.87 4.48
CA GLN A 108 -18.50 -17.78 4.54
C GLN A 108 -19.36 -17.67 3.28
N ALA A 109 -18.84 -18.07 2.11
CA ALA A 109 -19.51 -17.87 0.82
C ALA A 109 -20.61 -18.89 0.48
N ASP A 110 -21.13 -19.65 1.46
CA ASP A 110 -22.23 -20.62 1.28
C ASP A 110 -22.06 -21.60 0.09
N GLY A 111 -20.82 -21.99 -0.21
CA GLY A 111 -20.48 -22.89 -1.31
C GLY A 111 -20.27 -22.24 -2.68
N GLN A 112 -20.36 -20.91 -2.78
CA GLN A 112 -19.99 -20.15 -3.98
C GLN A 112 -18.47 -20.14 -4.20
N ILE A 113 -17.66 -20.24 -3.15
CA ILE A 113 -16.20 -20.29 -3.29
C ILE A 113 -15.69 -21.72 -3.08
N THR A 114 -14.95 -22.25 -4.06
CA THR A 114 -14.19 -23.49 -3.93
C THR A 114 -12.70 -23.17 -3.83
N LEU A 115 -12.07 -23.57 -2.72
CA LEU A 115 -10.63 -23.46 -2.52
C LEU A 115 -9.91 -24.77 -2.87
N GLU A 116 -8.93 -24.69 -3.76
CA GLU A 116 -8.00 -25.75 -4.14
C GLU A 116 -6.57 -25.32 -3.77
N VAL A 117 -5.85 -26.14 -3.00
CA VAL A 117 -4.43 -25.91 -2.68
C VAL A 117 -3.60 -26.86 -3.51
N ILE A 118 -2.65 -26.32 -4.27
CA ILE A 118 -1.87 -27.04 -5.28
C ILE A 118 -0.38 -26.85 -4.95
N ASP A 119 0.35 -27.96 -4.85
CA ASP A 119 1.82 -27.93 -4.86
C ASP A 119 2.32 -28.10 -6.30
N PRO A 120 2.86 -27.04 -6.94
CA PRO A 120 3.44 -27.13 -8.26
C PRO A 120 4.84 -27.75 -8.19
N GLU A 121 4.89 -29.09 -8.24
CA GLU A 121 6.16 -29.83 -8.31
C GLU A 121 6.92 -29.48 -9.61
N PRO A 122 8.26 -29.43 -9.59
CA PRO A 122 9.05 -29.17 -10.79
C PRO A 122 8.74 -30.14 -11.94
N PHE A 123 8.58 -29.60 -13.15
CA PHE A 123 8.25 -30.33 -14.38
C PHE A 123 6.88 -31.04 -14.35
N SER A 124 5.94 -30.56 -13.52
CA SER A 124 4.56 -31.07 -13.43
C SER A 124 3.55 -30.25 -14.25
N ASP A 125 2.39 -30.84 -14.52
CA ASP A 125 1.25 -30.13 -15.13
C ASP A 125 0.75 -29.00 -14.22
N GLU A 126 0.90 -29.15 -12.91
CA GLU A 126 0.59 -28.13 -11.89
C GLU A 126 1.50 -26.90 -12.01
N GLU A 127 2.81 -27.11 -12.26
CA GLU A 127 3.76 -26.02 -12.52
C GLU A 127 3.39 -25.25 -13.78
N ASP A 128 3.13 -25.96 -14.88
CA ASP A 128 2.75 -25.35 -16.16
C ASP A 128 1.44 -24.56 -16.02
N ARG A 129 0.47 -25.09 -15.25
CA ARG A 129 -0.76 -24.37 -14.91
C ARG A 129 -0.45 -23.12 -14.08
N ALA A 130 0.35 -23.20 -13.02
CA ALA A 130 0.72 -22.04 -12.20
C ALA A 130 1.31 -20.90 -13.05
N VAL A 131 2.23 -21.23 -13.95
CA VAL A 131 2.87 -20.28 -14.87
C VAL A 131 1.88 -19.73 -15.89
N GLY A 132 1.04 -20.59 -16.48
CA GLY A 132 -0.05 -20.16 -17.36
C GLY A 132 -1.08 -19.27 -16.64
N PHE A 133 -1.21 -19.45 -15.32
CA PHE A 133 -1.98 -18.58 -14.44
C PHE A 133 -1.25 -17.27 -14.06
N GLY A 134 -0.01 -17.07 -14.48
CA GLY A 134 0.76 -15.85 -14.18
C GLY A 134 1.32 -15.83 -12.76
N ILE A 135 1.43 -16.99 -12.11
CA ILE A 135 2.05 -17.12 -10.79
C ILE A 135 3.58 -17.09 -10.94
N ASN A 136 4.23 -16.27 -10.13
CA ASN A 136 5.66 -16.03 -10.21
C ASN A 136 6.47 -17.14 -9.53
N ARG A 137 7.61 -17.48 -10.14
CA ARG A 137 8.64 -18.33 -9.54
C ARG A 137 9.46 -17.52 -8.54
N ILE A 138 9.53 -18.00 -7.30
CA ILE A 138 10.33 -17.42 -6.21
C ILE A 138 11.65 -18.19 -6.14
N ALA A 139 12.76 -17.49 -6.37
CA ALA A 139 14.09 -18.04 -6.15
C ALA A 139 14.55 -17.72 -4.72
N LEU A 140 14.55 -18.73 -3.85
CA LEU A 140 15.06 -18.59 -2.48
C LEU A 140 16.54 -18.96 -2.41
N ALA A 141 17.30 -18.18 -1.63
CA ALA A 141 18.73 -18.46 -1.41
C ALA A 141 18.91 -19.80 -0.68
N GLY A 142 19.54 -20.76 -1.35
CA GLY A 142 19.78 -22.10 -0.82
C GLY A 142 18.72 -23.15 -1.20
N ALA A 143 17.65 -22.75 -1.90
CA ALA A 143 16.73 -23.70 -2.52
C ALA A 143 17.30 -24.21 -3.86
N PRO A 144 17.24 -25.52 -4.15
CA PRO A 144 17.73 -26.07 -5.42
C PRO A 144 16.85 -25.71 -6.61
N GLU A 145 15.57 -25.44 -6.38
CA GLU A 145 14.56 -25.19 -7.40
C GLU A 145 13.69 -23.99 -7.02
N PRO A 146 13.14 -23.26 -8.01
CA PRO A 146 12.21 -22.18 -7.75
C PRO A 146 10.91 -22.68 -7.12
N MET A 147 10.36 -21.90 -6.20
CA MET A 147 9.13 -22.23 -5.46
C MET A 147 7.99 -21.31 -5.85
N PHE A 148 6.76 -21.66 -5.49
CA PHE A 148 5.56 -20.88 -5.79
C PHE A 148 4.81 -20.54 -4.51
N PHE A 149 4.30 -19.31 -4.45
CA PHE A 149 3.39 -18.86 -3.40
C PHE A 149 2.49 -17.75 -3.95
N GLY A 150 1.35 -18.10 -4.53
CA GLY A 150 0.44 -17.17 -5.18
C GLY A 150 -0.97 -17.73 -5.36
N LEU A 151 -1.89 -16.92 -5.86
CA LEU A 151 -3.31 -17.28 -6.00
C LEU A 151 -3.79 -17.02 -7.42
N ALA A 152 -4.51 -17.99 -7.99
CA ALA A 152 -5.28 -17.78 -9.21
C ALA A 152 -6.77 -18.00 -8.93
N ALA A 153 -7.61 -17.09 -9.39
CA ALA A 153 -9.05 -17.14 -9.19
C ALA A 153 -9.78 -17.04 -10.53
N THR A 154 -10.85 -17.80 -10.68
CA THR A 154 -11.68 -17.83 -11.89
C THR A 154 -13.15 -17.89 -11.53
N ASN A 155 -14.02 -17.20 -12.27
CA ASN A 155 -15.48 -17.32 -12.11
C ASN A 155 -16.07 -18.40 -13.04
N SER A 156 -17.40 -18.41 -13.19
CA SER A 156 -18.11 -19.38 -14.03
C SER A 156 -18.03 -19.10 -15.54
N THR A 157 -17.51 -17.92 -15.90
CA THR A 157 -17.33 -17.43 -17.26
C THR A 157 -15.82 -17.33 -17.59
N ASP A 158 -15.41 -16.39 -18.44
CA ASP A 158 -14.00 -16.19 -18.83
C ASP A 158 -13.23 -15.27 -17.85
N GLY A 159 -13.86 -14.86 -16.74
CA GLY A 159 -13.27 -13.99 -15.74
C GLY A 159 -12.13 -14.66 -14.98
N ARG A 160 -11.00 -13.95 -14.87
CA ARG A 160 -9.80 -14.44 -14.18
C ARG A 160 -9.07 -13.29 -13.49
N ALA A 161 -8.70 -13.50 -12.24
CA ALA A 161 -7.91 -12.58 -11.43
C ALA A 161 -6.82 -13.35 -10.68
N THR A 162 -5.67 -12.73 -10.45
CA THR A 162 -4.49 -13.42 -9.92
C THR A 162 -3.70 -12.54 -8.96
N ILE A 163 -3.17 -13.17 -7.91
CA ILE A 163 -2.11 -12.63 -7.05
C ILE A 163 -0.82 -13.38 -7.44
N PRO A 164 0.07 -12.77 -8.24
CA PRO A 164 1.24 -13.47 -8.80
C PRO A 164 2.19 -14.02 -7.73
N VAL A 165 2.30 -13.30 -6.61
CA VAL A 165 3.10 -13.72 -5.46
C VAL A 165 2.54 -13.09 -4.18
N PHE A 166 2.44 -13.89 -3.12
CA PHE A 166 2.18 -13.38 -1.78
C PHE A 166 3.49 -12.92 -1.13
N SER A 167 3.57 -11.63 -0.81
CA SER A 167 4.70 -11.05 -0.05
C SER A 167 4.28 -10.74 1.38
N PRO A 168 5.13 -11.02 2.40
CA PRO A 168 4.89 -10.61 3.78
C PRO A 168 4.62 -9.11 3.94
N ASP A 169 5.21 -8.26 3.10
CA ASP A 169 5.00 -6.80 3.16
C ASP A 169 3.53 -6.41 2.88
N ARG A 170 2.76 -7.29 2.21
CA ARG A 170 1.32 -7.11 1.96
C ARG A 170 0.42 -7.88 2.93
N GLU A 171 0.98 -8.50 3.97
CA GLU A 171 0.21 -9.30 4.93
C GLU A 171 -0.93 -8.49 5.58
N ALA A 172 -0.67 -7.23 5.94
CA ALA A 172 -1.68 -6.33 6.52
C ALA A 172 -2.85 -5.99 5.58
N TRP A 173 -2.74 -6.28 4.29
CA TRP A 173 -3.75 -6.00 3.25
C TRP A 173 -4.40 -7.26 2.73
N LEU A 174 -4.03 -8.44 3.24
CA LEU A 174 -4.46 -9.73 2.70
C LEU A 174 -5.98 -9.81 2.50
N GLU A 175 -6.78 -9.40 3.50
CA GLU A 175 -8.24 -9.40 3.37
C GLU A 175 -8.72 -8.43 2.28
N TYR A 176 -8.12 -7.24 2.17
CA TYR A 176 -8.45 -6.30 1.12
C TYR A 176 -8.12 -6.86 -0.26
N ASP A 177 -6.90 -7.36 -0.47
CA ASP A 177 -6.46 -7.92 -1.75
C ASP A 177 -7.35 -9.08 -2.20
N LEU A 178 -7.72 -9.97 -1.26
CA LEU A 178 -8.62 -11.09 -1.53
C LEU A 178 -10.06 -10.62 -1.78
N THR A 179 -10.57 -9.67 -1.00
CA THR A 179 -11.93 -9.14 -1.18
C THR A 179 -12.06 -8.41 -2.52
N ARG A 180 -11.07 -7.61 -2.90
CA ARG A 180 -11.01 -6.93 -4.19
C ARG A 180 -11.00 -7.95 -5.34
N LEU A 181 -10.15 -8.98 -5.23
CA LEU A 181 -10.08 -10.06 -6.21
C LEU A 181 -11.42 -10.81 -6.36
N VAL A 182 -12.13 -11.03 -5.25
CA VAL A 182 -13.46 -11.66 -5.27
C VAL A 182 -14.52 -10.73 -5.85
N ALA A 183 -14.50 -9.44 -5.49
CA ALA A 183 -15.42 -8.43 -6.04
C ALA A 183 -15.26 -8.29 -7.55
N GLU A 184 -14.02 -8.26 -8.06
CA GLU A 184 -13.70 -8.17 -9.48
C GLU A 184 -14.27 -9.37 -10.27
N LEU A 185 -14.21 -10.57 -9.69
CA LEU A 185 -14.72 -11.78 -10.34
C LEU A 185 -16.23 -11.99 -10.17
N GLY A 186 -16.82 -11.39 -9.12
CA GLY A 186 -18.24 -11.47 -8.83
C GLY A 186 -19.09 -10.45 -9.59
N GLN A 187 -18.47 -9.48 -10.28
CA GLN A 187 -19.15 -8.48 -11.10
C GLN A 187 -19.08 -8.84 -12.60
N PRO A 188 -20.23 -9.03 -13.28
CA PRO A 188 -20.25 -9.43 -14.69
C PRO A 188 -19.84 -8.33 -15.68
N GLU A 189 -19.87 -7.05 -15.28
CA GLU A 189 -19.51 -5.90 -16.12
C GLU A 189 -18.63 -4.93 -15.34
N LYS A 190 -17.62 -4.33 -16.01
CA LYS A 190 -16.75 -3.33 -15.40
C LYS A 190 -17.56 -2.06 -15.07
N PRO A 191 -17.35 -1.43 -13.91
CA PRO A 191 -17.98 -0.15 -13.63
C PRO A 191 -17.56 0.91 -14.64
N LYS A 192 -18.48 1.80 -15.02
CA LYS A 192 -18.24 2.76 -16.11
C LYS A 192 -17.79 4.12 -15.58
N VAL A 193 -16.73 4.65 -16.19
CA VAL A 193 -16.18 5.97 -15.90
C VAL A 193 -16.31 6.83 -17.15
N ALA A 194 -17.01 7.96 -17.05
CA ALA A 194 -17.06 8.95 -18.12
C ALA A 194 -15.90 9.95 -17.94
N LEU A 195 -15.06 10.13 -18.96
CA LEU A 195 -13.86 10.97 -18.89
C LEU A 195 -13.93 12.13 -19.90
N LEU A 196 -13.81 13.36 -19.40
CA LEU A 196 -13.50 14.55 -20.20
C LEU A 196 -11.99 14.79 -20.16
N ASP A 197 -11.30 14.41 -21.24
CA ASP A 197 -9.83 14.46 -21.36
C ASP A 197 -9.36 15.76 -22.03
N GLY A 198 -9.00 16.77 -21.24
CA GLY A 198 -8.50 18.06 -21.72
C GLY A 198 -6.97 18.15 -21.86
N ILE A 199 -6.22 17.19 -21.33
CA ILE A 199 -4.75 17.22 -21.32
C ILE A 199 -4.10 16.16 -22.22
N GLY A 200 -4.88 15.23 -22.76
CA GLY A 200 -4.43 14.22 -23.71
C GLY A 200 -3.93 12.94 -23.05
N LEU A 201 -4.57 12.49 -21.98
CA LEU A 201 -4.28 11.20 -21.33
C LEU A 201 -4.41 10.02 -22.30
N SER A 202 -5.39 10.09 -23.21
CA SER A 202 -5.60 9.09 -24.28
C SER A 202 -4.48 9.03 -25.31
N GLY A 203 -3.63 10.06 -25.35
CA GLY A 203 -2.61 10.20 -26.38
C GLY A 203 -3.19 10.46 -27.76
N ASN A 204 -2.32 10.49 -28.76
CA ASN A 204 -2.73 10.60 -30.15
C ASN A 204 -1.80 9.75 -31.03
N PRO A 205 -2.18 8.50 -31.34
CA PRO A 205 -1.34 7.59 -32.12
C PRO A 205 -0.97 8.15 -33.50
N MET A 206 -1.82 8.99 -34.10
CA MET A 206 -1.53 9.63 -35.40
C MET A 206 -0.42 10.68 -35.30
N MET A 207 -0.25 11.30 -34.12
CA MET A 207 0.85 12.22 -33.82
C MET A 207 2.00 11.54 -33.05
N GLY A 208 1.96 10.20 -32.89
CA GLY A 208 2.96 9.45 -32.14
C GLY A 208 2.86 9.61 -30.62
N GLY A 209 1.77 10.20 -30.10
CA GLY A 209 1.49 10.29 -28.67
C GLY A 209 0.92 8.96 -28.16
N ALA A 210 1.60 8.36 -27.19
CA ALA A 210 1.10 7.18 -26.48
C ALA A 210 0.07 7.57 -25.41
N GLU A 211 -0.85 6.65 -25.14
CA GLU A 211 -1.72 6.72 -23.97
C GLU A 211 -0.87 6.76 -22.69
N GLN A 212 -1.23 7.62 -21.75
CA GLN A 212 -0.58 7.74 -20.45
C GLN A 212 -0.92 6.51 -19.60
N GLN A 213 0.03 6.05 -18.78
CA GLN A 213 -0.15 4.87 -17.93
C GLN A 213 -1.27 5.04 -16.91
N SER A 214 -1.54 6.26 -16.45
CA SER A 214 -2.65 6.54 -15.53
C SER A 214 -4.01 6.13 -16.11
N LEU A 215 -4.25 6.43 -17.39
CA LEU A 215 -5.46 6.01 -18.10
C LEU A 215 -5.43 4.52 -18.46
N ALA A 216 -4.28 3.98 -18.85
CA ALA A 216 -4.14 2.56 -19.15
C ALA A 216 -4.48 1.67 -17.92
N MET A 217 -3.95 2.04 -16.74
CA MET A 217 -4.28 1.39 -15.47
C MET A 217 -5.77 1.49 -15.15
N LEU A 218 -6.39 2.64 -15.40
CA LEU A 218 -7.82 2.82 -15.17
C LEU A 218 -8.67 1.91 -16.08
N ARG A 219 -8.34 1.83 -17.37
CA ARG A 219 -9.03 0.98 -18.37
C ARG A 219 -8.88 -0.52 -18.11
N GLU A 220 -7.84 -0.92 -17.38
CA GLU A 220 -7.69 -2.30 -16.95
C GLU A 220 -8.83 -2.72 -16.01
N LEU A 221 -9.32 -1.81 -15.17
CA LEU A 221 -10.31 -2.11 -14.13
C LEU A 221 -11.71 -1.54 -14.41
N TYR A 222 -11.81 -0.48 -15.21
CA TYR A 222 -13.06 0.22 -15.49
C TYR A 222 -13.36 0.29 -16.99
N ASP A 223 -14.64 0.40 -17.35
CA ASP A 223 -15.05 0.78 -18.70
C ASP A 223 -14.97 2.31 -18.83
N VAL A 224 -13.89 2.82 -19.44
CA VAL A 224 -13.63 4.26 -19.53
C VAL A 224 -14.09 4.81 -20.88
N GLU A 225 -15.20 5.55 -20.86
CA GLU A 225 -15.75 6.23 -22.03
C GLU A 225 -15.27 7.68 -22.08
N ILE A 226 -14.48 8.02 -23.10
CA ILE A 226 -14.01 9.39 -23.31
C ILE A 226 -15.11 10.18 -24.02
N LEU A 227 -15.56 11.25 -23.37
CA LEU A 227 -16.58 12.15 -23.90
C LEU A 227 -15.93 13.23 -24.76
N SER A 228 -16.61 13.60 -25.84
CA SER A 228 -16.15 14.65 -26.76
C SER A 228 -17.34 15.48 -27.26
N GLY A 229 -17.11 16.77 -27.48
CA GLY A 229 -18.17 17.70 -27.88
C GLY A 229 -19.06 18.11 -26.70
N ASP A 230 -20.27 18.59 -27.01
CA ASP A 230 -21.24 19.03 -26.01
C ASP A 230 -21.86 17.83 -25.28
N VAL A 231 -21.69 17.80 -23.96
CA VAL A 231 -22.25 16.74 -23.12
C VAL A 231 -23.60 17.18 -22.57
N ASN A 232 -24.65 16.44 -22.92
CA ASN A 232 -26.02 16.65 -22.43
C ASN A 232 -26.57 15.47 -21.62
N SER A 233 -25.80 14.38 -21.51
CA SER A 233 -26.09 13.20 -20.70
C SER A 233 -24.80 12.40 -20.53
N PHE A 234 -24.77 11.53 -19.52
CA PHE A 234 -23.69 10.55 -19.35
C PHE A 234 -24.17 9.18 -19.82
N PRO A 235 -23.26 8.32 -20.31
CA PRO A 235 -23.59 6.95 -20.69
C PRO A 235 -24.32 6.20 -19.57
N GLU A 236 -25.25 5.32 -19.95
CA GLU A 236 -25.96 4.48 -18.98
C GLU A 236 -24.96 3.62 -18.19
N GLY A 237 -25.15 3.56 -16.87
CA GLY A 237 -24.27 2.85 -15.95
C GLY A 237 -23.00 3.61 -15.52
N THR A 238 -22.81 4.88 -15.91
CA THR A 238 -21.71 5.70 -15.38
C THR A 238 -21.82 5.81 -13.86
N GLU A 239 -20.73 5.48 -13.16
CA GLU A 239 -20.62 5.63 -11.70
C GLU A 239 -19.80 6.87 -11.32
N VAL A 240 -18.77 7.18 -12.11
CA VAL A 240 -17.87 8.32 -11.88
C VAL A 240 -17.71 9.15 -13.16
N VAL A 241 -17.79 10.46 -13.02
CA VAL A 241 -17.40 11.42 -14.06
C VAL A 241 -16.06 12.03 -13.67
N ALA A 242 -15.05 11.89 -14.52
CA ALA A 242 -13.74 12.51 -14.36
C ALA A 242 -13.57 13.64 -15.38
N VAL A 243 -13.19 14.82 -14.90
CA VAL A 243 -12.91 16.00 -15.71
C VAL A 243 -11.45 16.37 -15.49
N VAL A 244 -10.63 16.22 -16.53
CA VAL A 244 -9.20 16.45 -16.46
C VAL A 244 -8.85 17.64 -17.34
N HIS A 245 -8.31 18.69 -16.72
CA HIS A 245 -7.92 19.95 -17.36
C HIS A 245 -9.03 20.56 -18.24
N PRO A 246 -10.21 20.89 -17.66
CA PRO A 246 -11.31 21.44 -18.43
C PRO A 246 -10.91 22.77 -19.07
N GLN A 247 -11.19 22.95 -20.37
CA GLN A 247 -10.99 24.22 -21.06
C GLN A 247 -12.11 24.44 -22.08
N GLY A 248 -12.68 25.64 -22.08
CA GLY A 248 -13.71 26.02 -23.06
C GLY A 248 -14.95 25.12 -23.04
N LEU A 249 -15.34 24.62 -21.86
CA LEU A 249 -16.55 23.83 -21.71
C LEU A 249 -17.77 24.67 -22.07
N THR A 250 -18.68 24.08 -22.84
CA THR A 250 -19.91 24.76 -23.24
C THR A 250 -20.91 24.81 -22.08
N GLU A 251 -21.81 25.78 -22.11
CA GLU A 251 -22.87 25.93 -21.10
C GLU A 251 -23.70 24.64 -20.89
N PRO A 252 -24.07 23.85 -21.94
CA PRO A 252 -24.72 22.56 -21.74
C PRO A 252 -23.85 21.55 -20.97
N THR A 253 -22.55 21.52 -21.25
CA THR A 253 -21.60 20.62 -20.58
C THR A 253 -21.44 21.00 -19.11
N LEU A 254 -21.28 22.30 -18.81
CA LEU A 254 -21.23 22.81 -17.44
C LEU A 254 -22.52 22.45 -16.69
N TYR A 255 -23.68 22.61 -17.34
CA TYR A 255 -24.97 22.23 -16.76
C TYR A 255 -25.09 20.73 -16.50
N ALA A 256 -24.64 19.87 -17.42
CA ALA A 256 -24.65 18.42 -17.23
C ALA A 256 -23.77 18.00 -16.04
N LEU A 257 -22.58 18.59 -15.89
CA LEU A 257 -21.68 18.35 -14.76
C LEU A 257 -22.29 18.83 -13.43
N ASP A 258 -22.91 20.01 -13.41
CA ASP A 258 -23.62 20.51 -12.24
C ASP A 258 -24.76 19.56 -11.83
N GLN A 259 -25.63 19.20 -12.77
CA GLN A 259 -26.78 18.35 -12.48
C GLN A 259 -26.40 16.92 -12.12
N TRP A 260 -25.26 16.41 -12.60
CA TRP A 260 -24.68 15.16 -12.13
C TRP A 260 -24.36 15.21 -10.63
N VAL A 261 -23.66 16.26 -10.19
CA VAL A 261 -23.34 16.46 -8.77
C VAL A 261 -24.60 16.68 -7.95
N MET A 262 -25.54 17.50 -8.45
CA MET A 262 -26.81 17.73 -7.76
C MET A 262 -27.64 16.44 -7.59
N GLY A 263 -27.54 15.52 -8.55
CA GLY A 263 -28.13 14.18 -8.46
C GLY A 263 -27.44 13.22 -7.47
N GLY A 264 -26.35 13.63 -6.83
CA GLY A 264 -25.53 12.78 -5.96
C GLY A 264 -24.50 11.93 -6.72
N GLY A 265 -24.31 12.19 -8.02
CA GLY A 265 -23.29 11.54 -8.82
C GLY A 265 -21.87 11.92 -8.37
N ALA A 266 -20.94 10.98 -8.55
CA ALA A 266 -19.55 11.17 -8.17
C ALA A 266 -18.76 11.91 -9.26
N LEU A 267 -18.16 13.05 -8.90
CA LEU A 267 -17.36 13.87 -9.82
C LEU A 267 -15.91 13.96 -9.34
N MET A 268 -14.95 13.78 -10.23
CA MET A 268 -13.54 14.10 -10.00
C MET A 268 -13.13 15.23 -10.93
N ALA A 269 -12.62 16.34 -10.39
CA ALA A 269 -12.12 17.46 -11.17
C ALA A 269 -10.62 17.68 -10.90
N PHE A 270 -9.81 17.52 -11.94
CA PHE A 270 -8.40 17.86 -11.95
C PHE A 270 -8.24 19.18 -12.72
N VAL A 271 -8.05 20.26 -11.97
CA VAL A 271 -7.91 21.61 -12.50
C VAL A 271 -6.50 22.11 -12.25
N ASP A 272 -5.99 22.96 -13.13
CA ASP A 272 -4.60 23.37 -13.11
C ASP A 272 -4.48 24.88 -13.37
N PRO A 273 -3.75 25.67 -12.54
CA PRO A 273 -3.41 27.04 -12.88
C PRO A 273 -2.53 27.15 -14.13
N HIS A 274 -1.70 26.13 -14.40
CA HIS A 274 -0.85 26.06 -15.57
C HIS A 274 -0.40 24.63 -15.90
N ALA A 275 -1.13 23.96 -16.80
CA ALA A 275 -0.79 22.64 -17.31
C ALA A 275 0.49 22.69 -18.18
N GLU A 276 1.63 22.39 -17.58
CA GLU A 276 2.95 22.38 -18.18
C GLU A 276 3.12 21.28 -19.25
N THR A 277 2.30 20.22 -19.28
CA THR A 277 2.31 19.24 -20.39
C THR A 277 1.46 19.65 -21.59
N GLN A 278 0.57 20.64 -21.43
CA GLN A 278 -0.34 21.00 -22.49
C GLN A 278 0.43 21.49 -23.73
N MET A 279 0.17 20.86 -24.87
CA MET A 279 0.72 21.27 -26.15
C MET A 279 -0.34 22.05 -26.93
N GLY A 280 0.03 23.23 -27.40
CA GLY A 280 -0.74 23.98 -28.37
C GLY A 280 -0.64 23.38 -29.78
N PRO A 281 -1.37 23.96 -30.76
CA PRO A 281 -1.34 23.51 -32.14
C PRO A 281 0.09 23.42 -32.69
N GLN A 282 0.38 22.36 -33.45
CA GLN A 282 1.68 22.12 -34.08
C GLN A 282 2.85 21.97 -33.08
N GLY A 283 2.57 21.66 -31.81
CA GLY A 283 3.60 21.44 -30.78
C GLY A 283 4.19 22.74 -30.19
N MET A 284 3.55 23.88 -30.47
CA MET A 284 3.89 25.15 -29.80
C MET A 284 3.36 25.15 -28.35
N PRO A 285 3.93 25.95 -27.44
CA PRO A 285 3.32 26.15 -26.12
C PRO A 285 1.88 26.63 -26.24
N ALA A 286 0.98 26.10 -25.41
CA ALA A 286 -0.39 26.59 -25.35
C ALA A 286 -0.40 28.07 -24.92
N PRO A 287 -1.17 28.95 -25.59
CA PRO A 287 -1.23 30.37 -25.24
C PRO A 287 -1.96 30.61 -23.91
N ASP A 288 -2.88 29.72 -23.56
CA ASP A 288 -3.53 29.64 -22.26
C ASP A 288 -3.46 28.18 -21.80
N ALA A 289 -2.84 27.97 -20.64
CA ALA A 289 -2.62 26.66 -20.05
C ALA A 289 -3.37 26.49 -18.72
N ALA A 290 -4.21 27.46 -18.33
CA ALA A 290 -5.03 27.34 -17.14
C ALA A 290 -6.31 26.53 -17.45
N SER A 291 -6.82 25.79 -16.47
CA SER A 291 -8.16 25.20 -16.54
C SER A 291 -9.24 26.27 -16.41
N ASP A 292 -10.38 26.04 -17.06
CA ASP A 292 -11.60 26.82 -16.95
C ASP A 292 -12.72 25.98 -16.32
N PHE A 293 -12.93 26.19 -15.02
CA PHE A 293 -13.99 25.56 -14.22
C PHE A 293 -14.66 26.55 -13.25
N ALA A 294 -14.41 27.85 -13.46
CA ALA A 294 -14.76 28.91 -12.52
C ALA A 294 -16.28 29.00 -12.27
N ALA A 295 -17.10 28.85 -13.32
CA ALA A 295 -18.56 28.91 -13.20
C ALA A 295 -19.13 27.90 -12.20
N LEU A 296 -18.61 26.66 -12.20
CA LEU A 296 -19.05 25.63 -11.27
C LEU A 296 -18.51 25.87 -9.86
N PHE A 297 -17.23 26.25 -9.73
CA PHE A 297 -16.65 26.56 -8.43
C PHE A 297 -17.32 27.75 -7.73
N GLU A 298 -17.59 28.84 -8.46
CA GLU A 298 -18.33 29.98 -7.94
C GLU A 298 -19.74 29.58 -7.48
N GLY A 299 -20.45 28.77 -8.28
CA GLY A 299 -21.77 28.25 -7.94
C GLY A 299 -21.78 27.35 -6.71
N TRP A 300 -20.77 26.50 -6.57
CA TRP A 300 -20.66 25.58 -5.44
C TRP A 300 -20.06 26.24 -4.19
N GLY A 301 -19.49 27.44 -4.28
CA GLY A 301 -18.83 28.13 -3.16
C GLY A 301 -17.41 27.62 -2.88
N VAL A 302 -16.73 27.11 -3.89
CA VAL A 302 -15.33 26.69 -3.85
C VAL A 302 -14.46 27.80 -4.44
N GLY A 303 -13.45 28.26 -3.73
CA GLY A 303 -12.44 29.19 -4.23
C GLY A 303 -11.30 28.44 -4.90
N PHE A 304 -10.94 28.88 -6.12
CA PHE A 304 -9.75 28.45 -6.85
C PHE A 304 -9.27 29.61 -7.72
N ASP A 305 -8.03 30.06 -7.52
CA ASP A 305 -7.42 31.14 -8.32
C ASP A 305 -6.48 30.54 -9.37
N ALA A 306 -6.94 30.48 -10.62
CA ALA A 306 -6.16 29.95 -11.74
C ALA A 306 -4.92 30.80 -12.11
N THR A 307 -4.74 31.98 -11.50
CA THR A 307 -3.55 32.82 -11.70
C THR A 307 -2.45 32.55 -10.68
N GLN A 308 -2.75 31.81 -9.62
CA GLN A 308 -1.84 31.50 -8.52
C GLN A 308 -1.51 30.01 -8.48
N ALA A 309 -0.26 29.71 -8.15
CA ALA A 309 0.23 28.38 -7.87
C ALA A 309 0.91 28.34 -6.50
N VAL A 310 0.82 27.19 -5.84
CA VAL A 310 1.44 26.93 -4.55
C VAL A 310 2.94 26.68 -4.75
N ALA A 311 3.75 27.40 -3.99
CA ALA A 311 5.18 27.21 -3.92
C ALA A 311 5.61 26.91 -2.49
N ASP A 312 6.15 25.70 -2.24
CA ASP A 312 6.53 25.24 -0.91
C ASP A 312 7.99 24.75 -0.87
N PRO A 313 8.86 25.35 -0.03
CA PRO A 313 10.25 24.91 0.10
C PRO A 313 10.41 23.54 0.77
N THR A 314 9.45 23.10 1.60
CA THR A 314 9.48 21.82 2.33
C THR A 314 9.36 20.64 1.39
N TYR A 315 8.44 20.72 0.42
CA TYR A 315 8.18 19.66 -0.56
C TYR A 315 8.88 19.89 -1.91
N ALA A 316 9.81 20.85 -1.99
CA ALA A 316 10.45 21.24 -3.24
C ALA A 316 11.25 20.09 -3.87
N LEU A 317 10.90 19.72 -5.11
CA LEU A 317 11.61 18.70 -5.88
C LEU A 317 12.95 19.26 -6.39
N ALA A 318 14.03 18.48 -6.24
CA ALA A 318 15.37 18.90 -6.68
C ALA A 318 15.47 18.95 -8.22
N THR A 319 15.88 20.09 -8.76
CA THR A 319 16.01 20.33 -10.20
C THR A 319 17.38 20.91 -10.55
N ASN A 320 17.87 20.62 -11.75
CA ASN A 320 19.07 21.28 -12.26
C ASN A 320 18.66 22.53 -13.05
N ARG A 321 19.09 23.71 -12.59
CA ARG A 321 18.82 25.00 -13.22
C ARG A 321 20.12 25.68 -13.63
N ARG A 322 20.07 26.41 -14.74
CA ARG A 322 21.20 27.22 -15.20
C ARG A 322 21.09 28.64 -14.66
N VAL A 323 21.63 28.86 -13.46
CA VAL A 323 21.61 30.17 -12.79
C VAL A 323 22.90 30.92 -13.05
N GLN A 324 22.81 32.14 -13.58
CA GLN A 324 23.97 32.99 -13.91
C GLN A 324 25.03 32.26 -14.78
N GLY A 325 24.56 31.40 -15.70
CA GLY A 325 25.40 30.66 -16.62
C GLY A 325 26.03 29.37 -16.07
N ARG A 326 25.80 29.03 -14.80
CA ARG A 326 26.27 27.78 -14.16
C ARG A 326 25.09 26.84 -13.88
N ASP A 327 25.32 25.54 -14.03
CA ASP A 327 24.33 24.54 -13.62
C ASP A 327 24.42 24.33 -12.11
N VAL A 328 23.30 24.55 -11.43
CA VAL A 328 23.15 24.39 -9.99
C VAL A 328 21.96 23.48 -9.72
N ASN A 329 22.12 22.56 -8.77
CA ASN A 329 21.01 21.77 -8.26
C ASN A 329 20.29 22.60 -7.19
N VAL A 330 19.02 22.92 -7.45
CA VAL A 330 18.16 23.75 -6.59
C VAL A 330 16.80 23.08 -6.44
N GLY A 331 16.21 23.13 -5.24
CA GLY A 331 14.82 22.75 -5.04
C GLY A 331 13.91 23.70 -5.81
N ASN A 332 12.93 23.16 -6.55
CA ASN A 332 11.87 23.92 -7.19
C ASN A 332 10.62 23.91 -6.29
N PRO A 333 10.29 25.03 -5.62
CA PRO A 333 9.16 25.07 -4.70
C PRO A 333 7.79 24.87 -5.36
N ALA A 334 7.65 25.15 -6.66
CA ALA A 334 6.40 24.92 -7.40
C ALA A 334 6.24 23.47 -7.89
N TRP A 335 7.28 22.64 -7.76
CA TRP A 335 7.23 21.20 -8.08
C TRP A 335 7.23 20.44 -6.76
N LEU A 336 6.04 20.11 -6.30
CA LEU A 336 5.76 19.56 -5.00
C LEU A 336 5.91 18.04 -5.05
N ARG A 337 6.83 17.49 -4.27
CA ARG A 337 6.85 16.07 -3.93
C ARG A 337 6.26 15.90 -2.54
N LEU A 338 4.94 15.74 -2.50
CA LEU A 338 4.19 15.50 -1.27
C LEU A 338 4.56 14.12 -0.75
N ASP A 339 5.06 14.04 0.48
CA ASP A 339 5.26 12.76 1.17
C ASP A 339 4.05 12.40 2.04
N ALA A 340 4.10 11.26 2.72
CA ALA A 340 3.00 10.76 3.54
C ALA A 340 2.51 11.76 4.62
N SER A 341 3.33 12.73 5.05
CA SER A 341 2.93 13.73 6.04
C SER A 341 2.05 14.86 5.46
N ALA A 342 2.08 15.07 4.14
CA ALA A 342 1.22 16.01 3.41
C ALA A 342 -0.13 15.41 3.00
N LEU A 343 -0.26 14.07 3.06
CA LEU A 343 -1.40 13.32 2.56
C LEU A 343 -2.26 12.82 3.72
N ASP A 344 -3.58 12.91 3.58
CA ASP A 344 -4.53 12.32 4.53
C ASP A 344 -4.46 10.79 4.46
N GLN A 345 -3.65 10.21 5.34
CA GLN A 345 -3.45 8.76 5.41
C GLN A 345 -4.70 8.00 5.90
N ASP A 346 -5.69 8.70 6.47
CA ASP A 346 -6.97 8.11 6.84
C ASP A 346 -7.91 8.01 5.63
N SER A 347 -7.68 8.82 4.59
CA SER A 347 -8.43 8.75 3.34
C SER A 347 -8.03 7.52 2.51
N PRO A 348 -8.98 6.66 2.14
CA PRO A 348 -8.72 5.53 1.25
C PRO A 348 -8.01 5.82 -0.06
N ALA A 349 -8.25 6.99 -0.66
CA ALA A 349 -7.59 7.35 -1.92
C ALA A 349 -6.07 7.54 -1.74
N LEU A 350 -5.64 7.88 -0.52
CA LEU A 350 -4.29 8.32 -0.19
C LEU A 350 -3.56 7.41 0.82
N ALA A 351 -4.28 6.48 1.43
CA ALA A 351 -3.73 5.56 2.41
C ALA A 351 -2.55 4.77 1.83
N ARG A 352 -1.42 4.83 2.54
CA ARG A 352 -0.17 4.11 2.22
C ARG A 352 0.50 4.58 0.93
N LEU A 353 0.05 5.68 0.32
CA LEU A 353 0.82 6.36 -0.72
C LEU A 353 2.05 7.00 -0.07
N SER A 354 3.22 6.66 -0.61
CA SER A 354 4.49 7.11 -0.06
C SER A 354 4.85 8.53 -0.49
N ALA A 355 4.54 8.86 -1.75
CA ALA A 355 4.75 10.18 -2.30
C ALA A 355 3.86 10.42 -3.51
N MET A 356 3.46 11.68 -3.72
CA MET A 356 2.82 12.16 -4.93
C MET A 356 3.58 13.38 -5.46
N VAL A 357 3.56 13.56 -6.77
CA VAL A 357 4.19 14.72 -7.40
C VAL A 357 3.15 15.59 -8.06
N MET A 358 3.16 16.87 -7.75
CA MET A 358 2.34 17.88 -8.39
C MET A 358 3.22 19.02 -8.91
N THR A 359 2.92 19.56 -10.08
CA THR A 359 3.69 20.61 -10.74
C THR A 359 2.81 21.82 -11.01
N THR A 360 3.18 22.98 -10.45
CA THR A 360 2.41 24.24 -10.59
C THR A 360 0.98 24.13 -10.06
N ALA A 361 0.80 23.37 -8.98
CA ALA A 361 -0.50 23.10 -8.40
C ALA A 361 -1.19 24.36 -7.85
N GLY A 362 -2.49 24.48 -8.07
CA GLY A 362 -3.37 25.43 -7.41
C GLY A 362 -3.82 24.96 -6.03
N SER A 363 -4.52 25.82 -5.31
CA SER A 363 -5.10 25.50 -4.00
C SER A 363 -6.58 25.84 -3.92
N PHE A 364 -7.31 25.07 -3.12
CA PHE A 364 -8.73 25.26 -2.86
C PHE A 364 -8.96 25.95 -1.52
N ALA A 365 -9.97 26.80 -1.49
CA ALA A 365 -10.47 27.43 -0.27
C ALA A 365 -12.00 27.41 -0.26
N THR A 366 -12.59 27.62 0.91
CA THR A 366 -14.03 27.88 1.04
C THR A 366 -14.27 28.94 2.11
N GLY A 367 -15.38 29.67 2.00
CA GLY A 367 -15.77 30.68 2.99
C GLY A 367 -16.31 30.08 4.28
N GLU A 368 -16.47 30.89 5.33
CA GLU A 368 -17.00 30.43 6.64
C GLU A 368 -18.42 29.84 6.53
N ASP A 369 -19.23 30.35 5.59
CA ASP A 369 -20.59 29.87 5.27
C ASP A 369 -20.63 28.97 4.02
N GLY A 370 -19.45 28.53 3.53
CA GLY A 370 -19.31 27.72 2.33
C GLY A 370 -19.60 26.22 2.55
N PRO A 371 -19.57 25.41 1.48
CA PRO A 371 -19.75 23.97 1.61
C PRO A 371 -18.62 23.30 2.41
N THR A 372 -18.85 22.06 2.85
CA THR A 372 -17.81 21.32 3.59
C THR A 372 -16.71 20.85 2.64
N LEU A 373 -15.54 21.48 2.76
CA LEU A 373 -14.32 21.12 2.03
C LEU A 373 -13.36 20.38 2.98
N THR A 374 -13.27 19.05 2.84
CA THR A 374 -12.34 18.21 3.62
C THR A 374 -10.99 18.16 2.90
N PRO A 375 -9.89 18.63 3.52
CA PRO A 375 -8.57 18.55 2.91
C PRO A 375 -8.11 17.09 2.83
N LEU A 376 -7.62 16.68 1.66
CA LEU A 376 -7.02 15.36 1.43
C LEU A 376 -5.50 15.46 1.26
N ALA A 377 -5.00 16.55 0.67
CA ALA A 377 -3.58 16.85 0.66
C ALA A 377 -3.35 18.34 0.95
N THR A 378 -2.47 18.61 1.91
CA THR A 378 -2.17 19.95 2.41
C THR A 378 -0.66 20.14 2.43
N VAL A 379 -0.20 21.29 1.91
CA VAL A 379 1.23 21.62 1.93
C VAL A 379 1.64 22.17 3.30
N SER A 380 2.88 22.61 3.48
CA SER A 380 3.38 23.11 4.75
C SER A 380 3.01 24.58 4.99
N ASP A 381 3.08 25.02 6.25
CA ASP A 381 2.90 26.42 6.65
C ASP A 381 3.99 27.36 6.08
N ALA A 382 5.04 26.82 5.45
CA ALA A 382 6.09 27.60 4.79
C ALA A 382 5.74 27.92 3.32
N ALA A 383 4.61 27.43 2.82
CA ALA A 383 4.17 27.68 1.46
C ALA A 383 3.78 29.14 1.23
N VAL A 384 3.91 29.58 -0.02
CA VAL A 384 3.43 30.86 -0.53
C VAL A 384 2.58 30.64 -1.77
N LEU A 385 1.70 31.60 -2.07
CA LEU A 385 1.03 31.67 -3.37
C LEU A 385 1.84 32.56 -4.30
N ALA A 386 2.26 32.02 -5.44
CA ALA A 386 3.03 32.74 -6.44
C ALA A 386 2.29 32.75 -7.77
N SER A 387 2.63 33.70 -8.65
CA SER A 387 2.15 33.72 -10.03
C SER A 387 2.35 32.36 -10.71
N ALA A 388 1.27 31.76 -11.23
CA ALA A 388 1.33 30.50 -11.96
C ALA A 388 2.26 30.56 -13.18
N THR A 389 2.36 31.74 -13.82
CA THR A 389 3.28 31.98 -14.94
C THR A 389 4.74 31.97 -14.50
N ASP A 390 5.05 32.50 -13.32
CA ASP A 390 6.42 32.47 -12.78
C ASP A 390 6.77 31.06 -12.27
N ALA A 391 5.79 30.36 -11.68
CA ALA A 391 5.94 29.00 -11.19
C ALA A 391 6.26 27.99 -12.31
N SER A 392 5.66 28.15 -13.50
CA SER A 392 5.93 27.30 -14.66
C SER A 392 7.20 27.68 -15.44
N ASN A 393 7.92 28.73 -15.03
CA ASN A 393 9.11 29.20 -15.73
C ASN A 393 10.28 28.21 -15.60
N ARG A 394 10.57 27.48 -16.68
CA ARG A 394 11.63 26.47 -16.74
C ARG A 394 13.05 27.04 -16.78
N PHE A 395 13.21 28.34 -17.03
CA PHE A 395 14.51 28.99 -17.23
C PHE A 395 14.94 29.90 -16.07
N GLY A 396 13.99 30.33 -15.24
CA GLY A 396 14.25 31.17 -14.06
C GLY A 396 14.88 30.40 -12.89
N ASP A 397 15.27 31.15 -11.86
CA ASP A 397 15.61 30.56 -10.56
C ASP A 397 14.32 30.34 -9.76
N PRO A 398 13.89 29.09 -9.52
CA PRO A 398 12.60 28.82 -8.89
C PRO A 398 12.55 29.26 -7.42
N ARG A 399 13.70 29.58 -6.80
CA ARG A 399 13.73 30.08 -5.41
C ARG A 399 13.18 31.50 -5.29
N ASP A 400 13.14 32.24 -6.40
CA ASP A 400 12.59 33.61 -6.43
C ASP A 400 11.09 33.60 -6.05
N LEU A 401 10.37 32.50 -6.33
CA LEU A 401 8.96 32.30 -5.96
C LEU A 401 8.69 32.50 -4.48
N LEU A 402 9.62 32.09 -3.60
CA LEU A 402 9.47 32.23 -2.15
C LEU A 402 9.60 33.68 -1.67
N THR A 403 10.20 34.53 -2.50
CA THR A 403 10.40 35.96 -2.19
C THR A 403 9.39 36.87 -2.88
N SER A 404 8.87 36.46 -4.04
CA SER A 404 7.85 37.19 -4.79
C SER A 404 6.42 36.75 -4.44
N GLY A 405 6.24 35.54 -3.90
CA GLY A 405 4.94 35.00 -3.51
C GLY A 405 4.37 35.64 -2.24
N GLU A 406 3.06 35.55 -2.12
CA GLU A 406 2.28 36.03 -0.98
C GLU A 406 2.21 34.96 0.11
N ALA A 407 2.44 35.37 1.35
CA ALA A 407 2.29 34.49 2.50
C ALA A 407 0.81 34.15 2.71
N VAL A 408 0.57 32.92 3.16
CA VAL A 408 -0.77 32.37 3.41
C VAL A 408 -1.07 32.31 4.90
N ASP A 409 -2.31 32.60 5.27
CA ASP A 409 -2.76 32.55 6.66
C ASP A 409 -2.98 31.11 7.16
N ALA A 410 -3.22 30.18 6.24
CA ALA A 410 -3.39 28.75 6.51
C ALA A 410 -2.70 27.94 5.40
N ALA A 411 -2.25 26.73 5.74
CA ALA A 411 -1.62 25.82 4.80
C ALA A 411 -2.53 25.54 3.57
N PRO A 412 -2.05 25.80 2.34
CA PRO A 412 -2.83 25.58 1.13
C PRO A 412 -3.25 24.11 0.95
N VAL A 413 -4.52 23.92 0.59
CA VAL A 413 -5.10 22.60 0.30
C VAL A 413 -5.03 22.36 -1.20
N VAL A 414 -4.25 21.36 -1.63
CA VAL A 414 -4.00 21.07 -3.06
C VAL A 414 -4.85 19.91 -3.58
N ILE A 415 -5.37 19.07 -2.68
CA ILE A 415 -6.39 18.05 -3.00
C ILE A 415 -7.46 18.12 -1.90
N ALA A 416 -8.73 18.12 -2.29
CA ALA A 416 -9.85 18.23 -1.35
C ALA A 416 -11.06 17.38 -1.77
N ARG A 417 -11.90 17.05 -0.79
CA ARG A 417 -13.23 16.48 -1.00
C ARG A 417 -14.29 17.50 -0.63
N LEU A 418 -15.12 17.86 -1.60
CA LEU A 418 -16.33 18.66 -1.40
C LEU A 418 -17.49 17.70 -1.10
N SER A 419 -18.12 17.90 0.06
CA SER A 419 -19.24 17.08 0.52
C SER A 419 -20.30 17.88 1.26
N GLY A 420 -21.48 17.28 1.42
CA GLY A 420 -22.61 17.88 2.13
C GLY A 420 -23.47 18.78 1.25
N ALA A 421 -24.01 19.83 1.86
CA ALA A 421 -24.94 20.77 1.23
C ALA A 421 -24.24 21.65 0.19
N VAL A 422 -24.67 21.57 -1.07
CA VAL A 422 -24.18 22.41 -2.18
C VAL A 422 -25.38 22.88 -3.01
N SER A 423 -25.33 24.14 -3.47
CA SER A 423 -26.32 24.70 -4.38
C SER A 423 -25.86 24.56 -5.84
N SER A 424 -26.81 24.42 -6.75
CA SER A 424 -26.56 24.42 -8.19
C SER A 424 -25.87 25.71 -8.64
N ALA A 425 -24.91 25.59 -9.56
CA ALA A 425 -24.29 26.73 -10.24
C ALA A 425 -25.24 27.45 -11.23
N PHE A 426 -26.41 26.88 -11.47
CA PHE A 426 -27.45 27.39 -12.37
C PHE A 426 -28.72 27.73 -11.57
N PRO A 427 -28.74 28.86 -10.82
CA PRO A 427 -29.88 29.23 -9.98
C PRO A 427 -31.15 29.57 -10.77
N ASP A 428 -31.00 29.97 -12.04
CA ASP A 428 -32.11 30.25 -12.95
C ASP A 428 -32.69 28.99 -13.62
N GLY A 429 -32.14 27.81 -13.31
CA GLY A 429 -32.58 26.52 -13.83
C GLY A 429 -31.89 26.12 -15.14
N LYS A 430 -32.55 25.25 -15.90
CA LYS A 430 -31.98 24.68 -17.13
C LYS A 430 -31.73 25.74 -18.21
N PRO A 431 -30.50 25.89 -18.73
CA PRO A 431 -30.21 26.76 -19.87
C PRO A 431 -30.99 26.36 -21.14
N GLU A 432 -31.36 27.33 -21.98
CA GLU A 432 -32.04 27.05 -23.26
C GLU A 432 -31.18 26.20 -24.22
N SER A 433 -29.85 26.29 -24.08
CA SER A 433 -28.87 25.54 -24.86
C SER A 433 -28.76 24.07 -24.45
N SER A 434 -29.32 23.68 -23.30
CA SER A 434 -29.18 22.35 -22.70
C SER A 434 -30.31 21.40 -23.11
N GLU A 435 -29.93 20.25 -23.64
CA GLU A 435 -30.83 19.13 -23.96
C GLU A 435 -31.00 18.15 -22.79
N TRP A 436 -30.47 18.47 -21.60
CA TRP A 436 -30.63 17.65 -20.40
C TRP A 436 -32.11 17.34 -20.11
N GLU A 437 -32.44 16.05 -20.04
CA GLU A 437 -33.83 15.59 -20.00
C GLU A 437 -34.45 15.63 -18.60
N ALA A 438 -33.64 15.43 -17.55
CA ALA A 438 -34.14 15.38 -16.18
C ALA A 438 -34.55 16.77 -15.65
N GLU A 439 -35.41 16.78 -14.64
CA GLU A 439 -35.80 18.02 -13.97
C GLU A 439 -34.60 18.66 -13.26
N HIS A 440 -34.58 19.99 -13.23
CA HIS A 440 -33.53 20.74 -12.60
C HIS A 440 -33.52 20.53 -11.08
N ILE A 441 -32.37 20.15 -10.54
CA ILE A 441 -32.10 20.02 -9.10
C ILE A 441 -31.35 21.27 -8.65
N ALA A 442 -31.97 22.03 -7.74
CA ALA A 442 -31.45 23.31 -7.27
C ALA A 442 -30.38 23.19 -6.17
N SER A 443 -30.37 22.08 -5.42
CA SER A 443 -29.38 21.81 -4.38
C SER A 443 -29.32 20.32 -4.03
N THR A 444 -28.21 19.90 -3.42
CA THR A 444 -28.00 18.55 -2.91
C THR A 444 -27.39 18.58 -1.52
N GLU A 445 -27.67 17.55 -0.70
CA GLU A 445 -27.07 17.34 0.62
C GLU A 445 -25.98 16.26 0.60
N VAL A 446 -25.78 15.62 -0.56
CA VAL A 446 -24.92 14.46 -0.75
C VAL A 446 -23.91 14.71 -1.87
N ALA A 447 -23.41 15.94 -1.99
CA ALA A 447 -22.36 16.25 -2.94
C ALA A 447 -21.17 15.29 -2.73
N ASN A 448 -20.66 14.74 -3.83
CA ASN A 448 -19.52 13.83 -3.82
C ASN A 448 -18.55 14.25 -4.91
N VAL A 449 -17.72 15.25 -4.58
CA VAL A 449 -16.75 15.81 -5.54
C VAL A 449 -15.34 15.72 -4.96
N LEU A 450 -14.42 15.14 -5.72
CA LEU A 450 -12.98 15.17 -5.43
C LEU A 450 -12.31 16.20 -6.34
N LEU A 451 -11.52 17.08 -5.73
CA LEU A 451 -10.84 18.18 -6.39
C LEU A 451 -9.33 17.99 -6.28
N SER A 452 -8.61 18.13 -7.39
CA SER A 452 -7.15 18.22 -7.43
C SER A 452 -6.73 19.48 -8.15
N GLY A 453 -5.77 20.21 -7.58
CA GLY A 453 -5.25 21.47 -8.09
C GLY A 453 -4.14 21.30 -9.14
N ASP A 454 -3.89 20.09 -9.63
CA ASP A 454 -2.96 19.81 -10.71
C ASP A 454 -3.52 18.70 -11.61
N ALA A 455 -3.58 18.95 -12.92
CA ALA A 455 -3.95 17.94 -13.92
C ALA A 455 -2.72 17.20 -14.49
N ASP A 456 -1.56 17.87 -14.55
CA ASP A 456 -0.29 17.26 -14.95
C ASP A 456 0.12 16.11 -14.03
N MET A 457 -0.39 16.05 -12.79
CA MET A 457 -0.14 14.93 -11.88
C MET A 457 -0.51 13.57 -12.50
N LEU A 458 -1.44 13.53 -13.46
CA LEU A 458 -1.86 12.30 -14.15
C LEU A 458 -0.93 11.93 -15.32
N MET A 459 0.02 12.79 -15.69
CA MET A 459 0.91 12.59 -16.83
C MET A 459 2.14 11.77 -16.42
N ASP A 460 2.56 10.81 -17.25
CA ASP A 460 3.62 9.85 -16.94
C ASP A 460 4.92 10.52 -16.49
N ARG A 461 5.27 11.67 -17.09
CA ARG A 461 6.51 12.40 -16.78
C ARG A 461 6.64 12.78 -15.30
N ASN A 462 5.51 12.93 -14.58
CA ASN A 462 5.48 13.42 -13.22
C ASN A 462 5.65 12.29 -12.20
N TRP A 463 5.52 11.01 -12.59
CA TRP A 463 5.58 9.89 -11.65
C TRP A 463 6.24 8.62 -12.19
N ILE A 464 6.53 8.54 -13.49
CA ILE A 464 7.27 7.45 -14.14
C ILE A 464 8.58 7.97 -14.73
N GLN A 465 9.66 7.21 -14.51
CA GLN A 465 10.92 7.39 -15.23
C GLN A 465 11.25 6.12 -16.02
N GLN A 466 11.81 6.28 -17.22
CA GLN A 466 12.34 5.14 -17.97
C GLN A 466 13.74 4.79 -17.47
N ARG A 467 13.95 3.54 -17.04
CA ARG A 467 15.29 3.00 -16.79
C ARG A 467 15.68 2.03 -17.88
N SER A 468 16.87 2.24 -18.45
CA SER A 468 17.48 1.26 -19.35
C SER A 468 18.16 0.17 -18.53
N ILE A 469 17.64 -1.05 -18.62
CA ILE A 469 18.21 -2.25 -17.99
C ILE A 469 18.50 -3.24 -19.12
N PHE A 470 19.78 -3.54 -19.35
CA PHE A 470 20.25 -4.42 -20.43
C PHE A 470 19.76 -4.02 -21.85
N GLY A 471 19.56 -2.72 -22.09
CA GLY A 471 19.08 -2.20 -23.37
C GLY A 471 17.55 -2.22 -23.55
N ALA A 472 16.81 -2.78 -22.60
CA ALA A 472 15.35 -2.65 -22.51
C ALA A 472 14.98 -1.42 -21.67
N GLN A 473 14.05 -0.60 -22.15
CA GLN A 473 13.48 0.51 -21.39
C GLN A 473 12.35 -0.03 -20.52
N ILE A 474 12.51 0.03 -19.20
CA ILE A 474 11.50 -0.41 -18.24
C ILE A 474 10.96 0.83 -17.53
N PRO A 475 9.64 1.10 -17.58
CA PRO A 475 9.04 2.17 -16.79
C PRO A 475 9.14 1.82 -15.30
N GLN A 476 9.64 2.76 -14.50
CA GLN A 476 9.67 2.65 -13.04
C GLN A 476 8.95 3.85 -12.45
N ALA A 477 7.90 3.59 -11.68
CA ALA A 477 7.24 4.62 -10.90
C ALA A 477 8.15 5.09 -9.76
N PHE A 478 8.26 6.40 -9.57
CA PHE A 478 8.97 7.03 -8.44
C PHE A 478 8.03 7.81 -7.52
N ALA A 479 6.76 7.94 -7.91
CA ALA A 479 5.66 8.50 -7.13
C ALA A 479 4.37 7.68 -7.40
N ASN A 480 3.39 7.83 -6.53
CA ASN A 480 2.15 7.03 -6.50
C ASN A 480 0.96 7.73 -7.18
N ASN A 481 1.20 8.61 -8.16
CA ASN A 481 0.12 9.38 -8.79
C ASN A 481 -0.89 8.50 -9.54
N GLY A 482 -0.41 7.48 -10.26
CA GLY A 482 -1.30 6.50 -10.92
C GLY A 482 -2.13 5.70 -9.92
N ASP A 483 -1.54 5.31 -8.79
CA ASP A 483 -2.23 4.62 -7.71
C ASP A 483 -3.31 5.52 -7.07
N PHE A 484 -3.00 6.80 -6.83
CA PHE A 484 -3.97 7.77 -6.34
C PHE A 484 -5.18 7.89 -7.27
N PHE A 485 -4.95 8.04 -8.58
CA PHE A 485 -6.04 8.19 -9.54
C PHE A 485 -6.97 6.98 -9.51
N LEU A 486 -6.39 5.78 -9.48
CA LEU A 486 -7.13 4.53 -9.39
C LEU A 486 -7.92 4.41 -8.08
N ASN A 487 -7.26 4.64 -6.94
CA ASN A 487 -7.89 4.56 -5.62
C ASN A 487 -9.00 5.61 -5.45
N ALA A 488 -8.81 6.79 -6.03
CA ALA A 488 -9.79 7.87 -6.02
C ALA A 488 -11.03 7.47 -6.83
N VAL A 489 -10.88 6.91 -8.04
CA VAL A 489 -12.03 6.38 -8.79
C VAL A 489 -12.73 5.27 -8.00
N GLU A 490 -11.99 4.32 -7.41
CA GLU A 490 -12.56 3.24 -6.59
C GLU A 490 -13.35 3.78 -5.39
N GLN A 491 -12.83 4.80 -4.71
CA GLN A 491 -13.52 5.45 -3.61
C GLN A 491 -14.80 6.17 -4.07
N MET A 492 -14.75 6.83 -5.23
CA MET A 492 -15.83 7.64 -5.77
C MET A 492 -16.96 6.79 -6.38
N ALA A 493 -16.62 5.65 -6.97
CA ALA A 493 -17.54 4.67 -7.55
C ALA A 493 -18.46 3.99 -6.51
N GLY A 494 -18.16 4.10 -5.21
CA GLY A 494 -19.14 3.80 -4.18
C GLY A 494 -19.36 2.31 -3.92
N GLY A 495 -18.29 1.51 -3.87
CA GLY A 495 -18.35 0.23 -3.16
C GLY A 495 -18.61 0.45 -1.67
N ALA A 496 -19.87 0.68 -1.26
CA ALA A 496 -20.27 0.82 0.14
C ALA A 496 -19.83 -0.40 1.00
N ALA A 497 -19.66 -1.56 0.37
CA ALA A 497 -19.10 -2.77 0.97
C ALA A 497 -17.59 -2.67 1.30
N LEU A 498 -16.82 -1.81 0.61
CA LEU A 498 -15.37 -1.65 0.80
C LEU A 498 -15.00 -0.48 1.73
N ALA A 499 -15.93 0.43 2.01
CA ALA A 499 -15.70 1.54 2.93
C ALA A 499 -15.45 1.05 4.38
N ASP A 500 -16.20 0.04 4.83
CA ASP A 500 -16.09 -0.57 6.17
C ASP A 500 -14.80 -1.40 6.36
N LEU A 501 -14.20 -1.86 5.27
CA LEU A 501 -13.00 -2.69 5.24
C LEU A 501 -11.71 -1.91 5.55
N ARG A 502 -11.72 -0.60 5.31
CA ARG A 502 -10.52 0.24 5.36
C ARG A 502 -10.17 0.75 6.77
N GLY A 503 -11.09 0.64 7.74
CA GLY A 503 -10.84 1.01 9.15
C GLY A 503 -10.13 -0.05 10.01
N ARG A 504 -9.92 -1.27 9.48
CA ARG A 504 -9.27 -2.38 10.22
C ARG A 504 -7.89 -2.77 9.71
N ALA A 505 -7.40 -2.13 8.66
CA ALA A 505 -6.11 -2.46 8.08
C ALA A 505 -5.01 -2.19 9.12
N VAL A 506 -4.44 -3.28 9.65
CA VAL A 506 -3.51 -3.34 10.77
C VAL A 506 -2.51 -2.19 10.70
N ASP A 507 -2.55 -1.35 11.73
CA ASP A 507 -1.60 -0.31 12.05
C ASP A 507 -0.18 -0.91 11.94
N TRP A 508 0.55 -0.59 10.86
CA TRP A 508 1.95 -0.97 10.72
C TRP A 508 2.69 -0.18 11.78
N ARG A 509 2.84 -0.81 12.95
CA ARG A 509 3.61 -0.28 14.07
C ARG A 509 4.98 -0.91 13.97
N PRO A 510 5.93 -0.31 13.24
CA PRO A 510 7.30 -0.76 13.35
C PRO A 510 7.70 -0.60 14.81
N LEU A 511 8.68 -1.41 15.22
CA LEU A 511 9.21 -1.30 16.57
C LEU A 511 9.98 0.03 16.65
N THR A 512 9.28 1.14 16.90
CA THR A 512 9.80 2.51 16.83
C THR A 512 11.01 2.72 17.75
N ARG A 513 11.09 1.94 18.83
CA ARG A 513 12.27 1.84 19.69
C ARG A 513 13.48 1.23 18.99
N ILE A 514 13.28 0.17 18.21
CA ILE A 514 14.32 -0.46 17.38
C ILE A 514 14.73 0.48 16.26
N GLU A 515 13.79 1.08 15.52
CA GLU A 515 14.12 2.04 14.45
C GLU A 515 14.83 3.30 14.97
N ALA A 516 14.46 3.78 16.17
CA ALA A 516 15.16 4.89 16.81
C ALA A 516 16.56 4.49 17.26
N MET A 517 16.76 3.23 17.69
CA MET A 517 18.08 2.69 18.02
C MET A 517 18.93 2.48 16.78
N GLU A 518 18.37 1.96 15.68
CA GLU A 518 19.05 1.82 14.40
C GLU A 518 19.48 3.18 13.85
N ARG A 519 18.59 4.18 13.86
CA ARG A 519 18.95 5.56 13.44
C ARG A 519 20.00 6.20 14.35
N ALA A 520 19.93 5.96 15.65
CA ALA A 520 20.92 6.50 16.60
C ALA A 520 22.30 5.84 16.41
N ALA A 521 22.33 4.51 16.25
CA ALA A 521 23.54 3.75 15.98
C ALA A 521 24.14 4.12 14.61
N GLU A 522 23.31 4.23 13.58
CA GLU A 522 23.75 4.67 12.25
C GLU A 522 24.34 6.10 12.31
N ALA A 523 23.73 7.02 13.05
CA ALA A 523 24.26 8.37 13.24
C ALA A 523 25.61 8.40 14.00
N GLU A 524 25.81 7.52 14.98
CA GLU A 524 27.03 7.44 15.79
C GLU A 524 28.22 6.86 14.99
N TYR A 525 27.99 5.84 14.17
CA TYR A 525 29.05 5.11 13.47
C TYR A 525 29.32 5.60 12.03
N ARG A 526 28.44 6.42 11.44
CA ARG A 526 28.57 6.92 10.05
C ARG A 526 29.87 7.67 9.78
N ALA A 527 30.31 8.51 10.72
CA ALA A 527 31.55 9.27 10.55
C ALA A 527 32.79 8.35 10.53
N THR A 528 32.78 7.31 11.36
CA THR A 528 33.86 6.32 11.42
C THR A 528 33.86 5.40 10.21
N GLU A 529 32.69 4.95 9.76
CA GLU A 529 32.55 4.16 8.53
C GLU A 529 33.04 4.93 7.30
N GLN A 530 32.65 6.20 7.15
CA GLN A 530 33.10 7.05 6.05
C GLN A 530 34.63 7.25 6.06
N ALA A 531 35.21 7.52 7.23
CA ALA A 531 36.66 7.67 7.36
C ALA A 531 37.42 6.37 7.03
N LEU A 532 36.87 5.19 7.40
CA LEU A 532 37.46 3.89 7.09
C LEU A 532 37.36 3.56 5.60
N LEU A 533 36.23 3.87 4.96
CA LEU A 533 36.04 3.69 3.52
C LEU A 533 36.96 4.61 2.71
N GLU A 534 37.13 5.85 3.13
CA GLU A 534 38.05 6.82 2.53
C GLU A 534 39.50 6.33 2.65
N ARG A 535 39.93 5.91 3.85
CA ARG A 535 41.26 5.33 4.08
C ARG A 535 41.50 4.10 3.22
N ILE A 536 40.52 3.18 3.11
CA ILE A 536 40.61 2.01 2.23
C ILE A 536 40.82 2.43 0.77
N ALA A 537 40.04 3.40 0.28
CA ALA A 537 40.13 3.89 -1.08
C ALA A 537 41.49 4.56 -1.38
N GLU A 538 42.00 5.37 -0.45
CA GLU A 538 43.32 6.01 -0.54
C GLU A 538 44.45 4.97 -0.55
N THR A 539 44.41 3.98 0.34
CA THR A 539 45.42 2.90 0.39
C THR A 539 45.38 2.03 -0.87
N GLU A 540 44.19 1.75 -1.43
CA GLU A 540 44.05 1.02 -2.70
C GLU A 540 44.57 1.81 -3.90
N ALA A 541 44.37 3.14 -3.92
CA ALA A 541 44.94 4.03 -4.93
C ALA A 541 46.48 4.06 -4.84
N ALA A 542 47.03 4.22 -3.64
CA ALA A 542 48.48 4.20 -3.41
C ALA A 542 49.13 2.87 -3.84
N LEU A 543 48.48 1.74 -3.54
CA LEU A 543 48.92 0.41 -4.01
C LEU A 543 48.89 0.26 -5.53
N ARG A 544 47.93 0.92 -6.20
CA ARG A 544 47.82 0.93 -7.67
C ARG A 544 48.91 1.80 -8.31
N ASP A 545 49.23 2.94 -7.71
CA ASP A 545 50.27 3.86 -8.20
C ASP A 545 51.69 3.31 -7.99
N LEU A 546 51.88 2.42 -7.01
CA LEU A 546 53.11 1.66 -6.79
C LEU A 546 53.30 0.49 -7.77
N ALA A 547 52.28 0.12 -8.54
CA ALA A 547 52.39 -0.90 -9.58
C ALA A 547 53.10 -0.32 -10.82
N PRO A 548 54.15 -0.98 -11.36
CA PRO A 548 54.97 -0.41 -12.43
C PRO A 548 54.16 -0.16 -13.71
N GLN A 549 54.25 1.06 -14.26
CA GLN A 549 53.56 1.51 -15.48
C GLN A 549 54.42 1.42 -16.76
N ASP A 550 55.51 0.65 -16.79
CA ASP A 550 56.35 0.56 -17.99
C ASP A 550 56.01 -0.64 -18.89
N SER A 551 55.66 -0.32 -20.14
CA SER A 551 55.41 -1.24 -21.25
C SER A 551 56.68 -1.83 -21.89
N ASP A 552 57.87 -1.59 -21.33
CA ASP A 552 59.16 -2.10 -21.83
C ASP A 552 59.89 -2.95 -20.77
N GLY A 553 59.37 -4.16 -20.52
CA GLY A 553 60.10 -5.41 -20.28
C GLY A 553 61.20 -5.53 -19.21
N ASN A 554 61.58 -4.49 -18.46
CA ASN A 554 62.70 -4.57 -17.50
C ASN A 554 62.56 -3.63 -16.29
N GLY A 555 61.35 -3.53 -15.72
CA GLY A 555 61.11 -2.86 -14.44
C GLY A 555 61.50 -3.76 -13.26
N LEU A 556 62.70 -3.58 -12.71
CA LEU A 556 63.10 -4.20 -11.45
C LEU A 556 62.48 -3.42 -10.28
N PHE A 557 61.64 -4.07 -9.47
CA PHE A 557 61.16 -3.52 -8.20
C PHE A 557 62.35 -3.16 -7.30
N SER A 558 62.43 -1.91 -6.83
CA SER A 558 63.41 -1.56 -5.81
C SER A 558 63.01 -2.21 -4.48
N ALA A 559 63.99 -2.55 -3.63
CA ALA A 559 63.72 -3.09 -2.30
C ALA A 559 62.86 -2.14 -1.43
N GLU A 560 62.92 -0.84 -1.74
CA GLU A 560 62.14 0.22 -1.08
C GLU A 560 60.67 0.20 -1.51
N MET A 561 60.37 -0.04 -2.80
CA MET A 561 58.98 -0.20 -3.29
C MET A 561 58.29 -1.45 -2.74
N VAL A 562 59.04 -2.54 -2.56
CA VAL A 562 58.50 -3.78 -1.97
C VAL A 562 58.13 -3.56 -0.50
N ALA A 563 59.00 -2.91 0.26
CA ALA A 563 58.73 -2.60 1.67
C ALA A 563 57.52 -1.65 1.84
N GLU A 564 57.38 -0.65 0.97
CA GLU A 564 56.24 0.28 1.00
C GLU A 564 54.92 -0.42 0.63
N ALA A 565 54.93 -1.30 -0.37
CA ALA A 565 53.76 -2.08 -0.74
C ALA A 565 53.31 -3.08 0.36
N GLU A 566 54.26 -3.62 1.14
CA GLU A 566 53.93 -4.46 2.31
C GLU A 566 53.28 -3.65 3.43
N ASN A 567 53.77 -2.44 3.71
CA ASN A 567 53.18 -1.55 4.71
C ASN A 567 51.75 -1.14 4.33
N LEU A 568 51.52 -0.75 3.08
CA LEU A 568 50.18 -0.38 2.59
C LEU A 568 49.22 -1.57 2.59
N ARG A 569 49.68 -2.79 2.29
CA ARG A 569 48.84 -3.99 2.41
C ARG A 569 48.46 -4.28 3.86
N ALA A 570 49.38 -4.09 4.81
CA ALA A 570 49.08 -4.25 6.22
C ALA A 570 48.05 -3.20 6.68
N ASP A 571 48.17 -1.96 6.23
CA ASP A 571 47.24 -0.88 6.55
C ASP A 571 45.83 -1.14 5.98
N LEU A 572 45.76 -1.60 4.73
CA LEU A 572 44.50 -1.99 4.08
C LEU A 572 43.78 -3.12 4.84
N LEU A 573 44.53 -4.13 5.29
CA LEU A 573 43.97 -5.24 6.06
C LEU A 573 43.49 -4.78 7.45
N ALA A 574 44.21 -3.86 8.09
CA ALA A 574 43.80 -3.27 9.36
C ALA A 574 42.51 -2.44 9.20
N ALA A 575 42.45 -1.54 8.21
CA ALA A 575 41.27 -0.71 7.95
C ALA A 575 40.03 -1.55 7.60
N ARG A 576 40.19 -2.64 6.83
CA ARG A 576 39.10 -3.60 6.55
C ARG A 576 38.68 -4.41 7.77
N ALA A 577 39.59 -4.69 8.70
CA ALA A 577 39.25 -5.35 9.96
C ALA A 577 38.47 -4.41 10.90
N GLU A 578 38.91 -3.15 10.99
CA GLU A 578 38.21 -2.09 11.73
C GLU A 578 36.80 -1.85 11.18
N LEU A 579 36.63 -1.79 9.85
CA LEU A 579 35.32 -1.63 9.21
C LEU A 579 34.36 -2.79 9.56
N ARG A 580 34.85 -4.04 9.52
CA ARG A 580 34.04 -5.20 9.91
C ARG A 580 33.65 -5.18 11.39
N GLN A 581 34.51 -4.68 12.26
CA GLN A 581 34.20 -4.54 13.67
C GLN A 581 33.11 -3.48 13.89
N VAL A 582 33.23 -2.31 13.25
CA VAL A 582 32.20 -1.26 13.31
C VAL A 582 30.83 -1.77 12.81
N GLN A 583 30.81 -2.52 11.71
CA GLN A 583 29.59 -3.13 11.18
C GLN A 583 29.00 -4.23 12.08
N TYR A 584 29.85 -4.95 12.82
CA TYR A 584 29.41 -5.94 13.81
C TYR A 584 28.80 -5.25 15.04
N ASP A 585 29.46 -4.21 15.55
CA ASP A 585 29.01 -3.46 16.71
C ASP A 585 27.63 -2.82 16.44
N LEU A 586 27.42 -2.26 15.23
CA LEU A 586 26.14 -1.73 14.75
C LEU A 586 24.96 -2.72 14.86
N ARG A 587 25.22 -4.03 14.73
CA ARG A 587 24.19 -5.08 14.76
C ARG A 587 23.96 -5.66 16.16
N SER A 588 24.99 -5.69 16.99
CA SER A 588 24.97 -6.41 18.28
C SER A 588 23.95 -5.87 19.29
N ASP A 589 23.74 -4.55 19.32
CA ASP A 589 22.79 -3.91 20.24
C ASP A 589 21.33 -4.16 19.86
N VAL A 590 21.04 -4.26 18.55
CA VAL A 590 19.72 -4.61 18.02
C VAL A 590 19.39 -6.07 18.36
N GLU A 591 20.34 -6.98 18.14
CA GLU A 591 20.19 -8.41 18.41
C GLU A 591 19.94 -8.69 19.91
N ALA A 592 20.61 -7.98 20.82
CA ALA A 592 20.44 -8.14 22.26
C ALA A 592 19.03 -7.75 22.75
N LEU A 593 18.49 -6.63 22.23
CA LEU A 593 17.14 -6.19 22.55
C LEU A 593 16.10 -7.17 21.99
N GLN A 594 16.25 -7.58 20.72
CA GLN A 594 15.37 -8.56 20.09
C GLN A 594 15.34 -9.89 20.85
N ALA A 595 16.50 -10.39 21.29
CA ALA A 595 16.60 -11.61 22.08
C ALA A 595 15.87 -11.49 23.44
N SER A 596 15.97 -10.33 24.11
CA SER A 596 15.29 -10.10 25.39
C SER A 596 13.77 -10.10 25.27
N VAL A 597 13.23 -9.41 24.25
CA VAL A 597 11.77 -9.33 23.98
C VAL A 597 11.22 -10.69 23.57
N THR A 598 11.95 -11.41 22.71
CA THR A 598 11.59 -12.77 22.29
C THR A 598 11.55 -13.73 23.48
N THR A 599 12.56 -13.67 24.36
CA THR A 599 12.62 -14.53 25.56
C THR A 599 11.45 -14.26 26.51
N LEU A 600 11.07 -12.99 26.68
CA LEU A 600 9.93 -12.62 27.50
C LEU A 600 8.63 -13.18 26.91
N ASN A 601 8.36 -12.94 25.62
CA ASN A 601 7.12 -13.33 24.97
C ASN A 601 6.95 -14.86 24.87
N VAL A 602 8.01 -15.57 24.48
CA VAL A 602 8.00 -17.04 24.38
C VAL A 602 7.96 -17.69 25.76
N GLY A 603 8.62 -17.10 26.77
CA GLY A 603 8.65 -17.63 28.13
C GLY A 603 7.37 -17.40 28.94
N LEU A 604 6.62 -16.32 28.64
CA LEU A 604 5.46 -15.91 29.44
C LEU A 604 4.30 -16.91 29.39
N VAL A 605 3.95 -17.41 28.20
CA VAL A 605 2.78 -18.28 28.01
C VAL A 605 2.96 -19.65 28.71
N PRO A 606 4.07 -20.39 28.53
CA PRO A 606 4.32 -21.61 29.28
C PRO A 606 4.40 -21.39 30.79
N PHE A 607 4.97 -20.26 31.22
CA PHE A 607 5.05 -19.89 32.63
C PHE A 607 3.66 -19.67 33.23
N LEU A 608 2.79 -18.91 32.57
CA LEU A 608 1.40 -18.70 33.00
C LEU A 608 0.62 -20.02 33.05
N ALA A 609 0.78 -20.88 32.04
CA ALA A 609 0.18 -22.21 32.04
C ALA A 609 0.66 -23.07 33.24
N ALA A 610 1.96 -23.03 33.55
CA ALA A 610 2.53 -23.71 34.71
C ALA A 610 2.00 -23.15 36.04
N VAL A 611 1.83 -21.83 36.17
CA VAL A 611 1.24 -21.17 37.35
C VAL A 611 -0.23 -21.57 37.52
N ILE A 612 -1.01 -21.59 36.44
CA ILE A 612 -2.42 -22.03 36.47
C ILE A 612 -2.51 -23.50 36.89
N ALA A 613 -1.67 -24.37 36.30
CA ALA A 613 -1.60 -25.78 36.67
C ALA A 613 -1.22 -25.96 38.15
N LEU A 614 -0.26 -25.19 38.66
CA LEU A 614 0.17 -25.20 40.06
C LEU A 614 -0.96 -24.73 41.00
N PHE A 615 -1.69 -23.68 40.63
CA PHE A 615 -2.84 -23.18 41.39
C PHE A 615 -3.94 -24.24 41.55
N PHE A 616 -4.27 -24.95 40.46
CA PHE A 616 -5.21 -26.08 40.52
C PHE A 616 -4.67 -27.26 41.33
N ALA A 617 -3.35 -27.51 41.27
CA ALA A 617 -2.72 -28.55 42.08
C ALA A 617 -2.76 -28.25 43.58
N LEU A 618 -2.54 -26.99 43.98
CA LEU A 618 -2.53 -26.53 45.37
C LEU A 618 -3.93 -26.41 45.99
N ARG A 619 -4.96 -26.16 45.17
CA ARG A 619 -6.37 -26.14 45.62
C ARG A 619 -6.99 -27.52 45.81
N ARG A 620 -6.28 -28.61 45.49
CA ARG A 620 -6.78 -29.96 45.81
C ARG A 620 -6.87 -30.13 47.34
N PRO A 621 -8.07 -30.37 47.91
CA PRO A 621 -8.24 -30.53 49.34
C PRO A 621 -7.37 -31.70 49.83
N LYS A 622 -6.53 -31.46 50.84
CA LYS A 622 -5.75 -32.51 51.51
C LYS A 622 -6.73 -33.58 52.00
N ARG A 623 -6.66 -34.77 51.41
CA ARG A 623 -7.37 -35.94 51.93
C ARG A 623 -6.93 -36.16 53.37
N THR A 624 -7.86 -36.00 54.30
CA THR A 624 -7.68 -36.36 55.70
C THR A 624 -7.33 -37.85 55.75
N VAL A 625 -6.15 -38.15 56.26
CA VAL A 625 -5.76 -39.53 56.58
C VAL A 625 -6.67 -39.95 57.74
N PRO A 626 -7.51 -40.99 57.62
CA PRO A 626 -8.35 -41.42 58.71
C PRO A 626 -7.46 -41.99 59.83
N THR A 627 -7.51 -41.35 61.00
CA THR A 627 -6.95 -41.86 62.25
C THR A 627 -7.68 -43.16 62.62
N ARG A 628 -6.92 -44.25 62.77
CA ARG A 628 -7.43 -45.47 63.41
C ARG A 628 -7.78 -45.16 64.85
N VAL A 629 -9.07 -45.19 65.20
CA VAL A 629 -9.51 -45.40 66.58
C VAL A 629 -9.56 -46.91 66.81
N ALA A 630 -8.76 -47.37 67.76
CA ALA A 630 -8.79 -48.74 68.27
C ALA A 630 -10.04 -48.94 69.16
N ALA A 631 -10.51 -50.19 69.23
CA ALA A 631 -11.64 -50.64 70.04
C ALA A 631 -11.54 -50.25 71.52
#